data_AF-A0A668UYQ5-F1
#
_entry.id   AF-A0A668UYQ5-F1
#
_cell.length_a   1.000
_cell.length_b   1.000
_cell.length_c   1.000
_cell.angle_alpha   90.00
_cell.angle_beta   90.00
_cell.angle_gamma   90.00
#
_symmetry.space_group_name_H-M   'P 1'
#
loop_
_entity.id
_entity.type
_entity.pdbx_description
1 polymer ?
#
loop_
_entity_poly.entity_id
_entity_poly.type
_entity_poly.pdbx_seq_one_letter_code
_entity_poly.pdbx_strand_id
1 'polypeptide(L)'
;MEDVVLHYQPGSADELCSLLETTQKLLEPFPLRAPLAFTPWFPTLTGDRSLPIRPATPAPVVTCLDDSPAAEVRRSRWSVFTQRGVLQQSSQSLSKQFHHAVSVHGLHLRQRAKWVIGELNCGAARDIEEVGGIRSARTSCLPSCNANIQRERGEIWVFCDVLHSEQVGRFLKEELGLSGRIGLSVRRLGNVFSM
;
A
#
# COMPACT_ATOMS: atom_id res chain seq x y z
N MET A 1 40.28 31.84 -15.17
CA MET A 1 39.47 32.00 -13.94
C MET A 1 38.04 32.07 -14.44
N GLU A 2 37.18 31.17 -14.01
CA GLU A 2 35.77 31.17 -14.42
C GLU A 2 35.02 32.13 -13.50
N ASP A 3 34.24 33.04 -14.07
CA ASP A 3 33.42 33.97 -13.30
C ASP A 3 32.16 33.24 -12.80
N VAL A 4 31.95 33.22 -11.48
CA VAL A 4 30.81 32.56 -10.83
C VAL A 4 29.84 33.60 -10.31
N VAL A 5 28.56 33.52 -10.70
CA VAL A 5 27.49 34.39 -10.21
C VAL A 5 26.64 33.66 -9.18
N LEU A 6 26.67 34.13 -7.93
CA LEU A 6 25.88 33.57 -6.83
C LEU A 6 24.52 34.27 -6.73
N HIS A 7 23.44 33.54 -7.01
CA HIS A 7 22.07 34.00 -6.77
C HIS A 7 21.58 33.58 -5.38
N TYR A 8 21.06 34.52 -4.59
CA TYR A 8 20.55 34.27 -3.24
C TYR A 8 19.25 35.04 -2.98
N GLN A 9 18.50 34.65 -1.95
CA GLN A 9 17.23 35.24 -1.59
C GLN A 9 17.41 36.57 -0.82
N PRO A 10 16.63 37.64 -1.12
CA PRO A 10 16.71 38.90 -0.38
C PRO A 10 16.26 38.72 1.09
N GLY A 11 17.07 39.19 2.05
CA GLY A 11 16.76 39.14 3.48
C GLY A 11 17.84 38.49 4.36
N SER A 12 18.86 37.86 3.76
CA SER A 12 19.94 37.13 4.44
C SER A 12 21.31 37.85 4.38
N ALA A 13 21.32 39.19 4.37
CA ALA A 13 22.56 39.96 4.11
C ALA A 13 23.67 39.70 5.15
N ASP A 14 23.31 39.44 6.40
CA ASP A 14 24.27 39.08 7.47
C ASP A 14 24.90 37.69 7.27
N GLU A 15 24.33 36.85 6.41
CA GLU A 15 24.82 35.51 6.07
C GLU A 15 25.62 35.47 4.76
N LEU A 16 25.77 36.60 4.05
CA LEU A 16 26.43 36.64 2.74
C LEU A 16 27.88 36.12 2.80
N CYS A 17 28.63 36.48 3.84
CA CYS A 17 30.00 35.99 4.03
C CYS A 17 30.02 34.47 4.23
N SER A 18 29.10 33.92 5.03
CA SER A 18 28.95 32.48 5.25
C SER A 18 28.54 31.74 3.97
N LEU A 19 27.65 32.34 3.16
CA LEU A 19 27.24 31.81 1.86
C LEU A 19 28.41 31.77 0.87
N LEU A 20 29.23 32.82 0.83
CA LEU A 20 30.44 32.86 -0.01
C LEU A 20 31.45 31.79 0.41
N GLU A 21 31.74 31.66 1.71
CA GLU A 21 32.64 30.61 2.21
C GLU A 21 32.12 29.19 1.92
N THR A 22 30.80 28.98 2.05
CA THR A 22 30.17 27.69 1.78
C THR A 22 30.21 27.35 0.29
N THR A 23 29.87 28.32 -0.56
CA THR A 23 29.89 28.13 -2.02
C THR A 23 31.31 27.89 -2.53
N GLN A 24 32.32 28.56 -1.95
CA GLN A 24 33.71 28.27 -2.24
C GLN A 24 34.04 26.79 -1.95
N LYS A 25 33.68 26.29 -0.77
CA LYS A 25 33.89 24.87 -0.39
C LYS A 25 33.13 23.88 -1.28
N LEU A 26 31.94 24.25 -1.77
CA LEU A 26 31.15 23.39 -2.66
C LEU A 26 31.71 23.33 -4.08
N LEU A 27 32.37 24.41 -4.52
CA LEU A 27 33.03 24.48 -5.82
C LEU A 27 34.43 23.84 -5.79
N GLU A 28 34.99 23.56 -4.61
CA GLU A 28 36.24 22.83 -4.50
C GLU A 28 36.10 21.44 -5.15
N PRO A 29 37.08 21.02 -5.97
CA PRO A 29 37.08 19.69 -6.56
C PRO A 29 37.07 18.63 -5.47
N PHE A 30 36.07 17.76 -5.49
CA PHE A 30 35.97 16.63 -4.58
C PHE A 30 36.25 15.32 -5.34
N PRO A 31 36.75 14.28 -4.66
CA PRO A 31 37.03 13.01 -5.31
C PRO A 31 35.73 12.38 -5.83
N LEU A 32 35.61 12.28 -7.14
CA LEU A 32 34.53 11.54 -7.78
C LEU A 32 34.81 10.04 -7.65
N ARG A 33 33.92 9.30 -7.01
CA ARG A 33 33.94 7.84 -7.07
C ARG A 33 33.59 7.44 -8.51
N ALA A 34 34.45 6.64 -9.14
CA ALA A 34 34.12 6.04 -10.43
C ALA A 34 32.80 5.27 -10.34
N PRO A 35 31.84 5.50 -11.27
CA PRO A 35 30.60 4.73 -11.30
C PRO A 35 30.94 3.23 -11.39
N LEU A 36 30.39 2.44 -10.48
CA LEU A 36 30.57 1.00 -10.54
C LEU A 36 29.83 0.46 -11.77
N ALA A 37 30.56 -0.24 -12.64
CA ALA A 37 29.93 -0.98 -13.72
C ALA A 37 29.08 -2.10 -13.12
N PHE A 38 27.82 -2.19 -13.56
CA PHE A 38 26.95 -3.29 -13.13
C PHE A 38 27.57 -4.62 -13.53
N THR A 39 27.84 -5.46 -12.52
CA THR A 39 28.30 -6.84 -12.72
C THR A 39 27.25 -7.75 -12.12
N PRO A 40 26.56 -8.59 -12.91
CA PRO A 40 25.61 -9.55 -12.35
C PRO A 40 26.34 -10.51 -11.43
N TRP A 41 25.81 -10.73 -10.22
CA TRP A 41 26.41 -11.64 -9.25
C TRP A 41 26.49 -13.08 -9.75
N PHE A 42 25.62 -13.45 -10.69
CA PHE A 42 25.57 -14.78 -11.31
C PHE A 42 25.58 -14.61 -12.85
N PRO A 43 26.76 -14.59 -13.48
CA PRO A 43 26.87 -14.51 -14.94
C PRO A 43 26.38 -15.82 -15.58
N THR A 44 25.56 -15.70 -16.62
CA THR A 44 24.97 -16.83 -17.36
C THR A 44 25.98 -17.67 -18.17
N LEU A 45 27.25 -17.26 -18.19
CA LEU A 45 28.30 -17.79 -19.08
C LEU A 45 29.28 -18.77 -18.41
N THR A 46 29.25 -18.92 -17.09
CA THR A 46 30.24 -19.73 -16.37
C THR A 46 29.75 -21.15 -16.14
N GLY A 47 29.62 -21.94 -17.22
CA GLY A 47 29.64 -23.41 -17.20
C GLY A 47 28.62 -24.19 -16.35
N ASP A 48 27.83 -23.53 -15.51
CA ASP A 48 26.85 -24.15 -14.65
C ASP A 48 25.64 -24.50 -15.51
N ARG A 49 25.59 -25.76 -15.91
CA ARG A 49 24.53 -26.34 -16.73
C ARG A 49 23.26 -26.62 -15.92
N SER A 50 23.21 -26.26 -14.63
CA SER A 50 22.00 -26.38 -13.84
C SER A 50 20.94 -25.41 -14.35
N LEU A 51 19.99 -25.94 -15.12
CA LEU A 51 18.82 -25.19 -15.53
C LEU A 51 18.03 -24.82 -14.26
N PRO A 52 17.51 -23.58 -14.18
CA PRO A 52 16.68 -23.19 -13.05
C PRO A 52 15.48 -24.14 -12.95
N ILE A 53 15.17 -24.58 -11.74
CA ILE A 53 14.02 -25.45 -11.48
C ILE A 53 12.76 -24.65 -11.82
N ARG A 54 11.97 -25.16 -12.76
CA ARG A 54 10.67 -24.60 -13.13
C ARG A 54 9.56 -25.55 -12.70
N PRO A 55 8.48 -25.06 -12.09
CA PRO A 55 7.28 -25.86 -11.85
C PRO A 55 6.78 -26.49 -13.16
N ALA A 56 6.36 -27.75 -13.10
CA ALA A 56 5.80 -28.46 -14.26
C ALA A 56 4.46 -27.86 -14.71
N THR A 57 3.67 -27.37 -13.75
CA THR A 57 2.38 -26.73 -14.01
C THR A 57 2.55 -25.23 -14.24
N PRO A 58 1.95 -24.66 -15.30
CA PRO A 58 1.92 -23.21 -15.48
C PRO A 58 1.06 -22.56 -14.39
N ALA A 59 1.37 -21.31 -14.07
CA ALA A 59 0.52 -20.52 -13.19
C ALA A 59 -0.90 -20.40 -13.78
N PRO A 60 -1.96 -20.43 -12.95
CA PRO A 60 -3.33 -20.26 -13.44
C PRO A 60 -3.46 -18.90 -14.14
N VAL A 61 -3.97 -18.93 -15.37
CA VAL A 61 -4.25 -17.72 -16.14
C VAL A 61 -5.59 -17.18 -15.69
N VAL A 62 -5.58 -16.03 -15.01
CA VAL A 62 -6.81 -15.31 -14.67
C VAL A 62 -7.28 -14.60 -15.94
N THR A 63 -8.25 -15.18 -16.65
CA THR A 63 -8.96 -14.49 -17.72
C THR A 63 -9.99 -13.57 -17.07
N CYS A 64 -9.84 -12.26 -17.27
CA CYS A 64 -10.93 -11.33 -17.01
C CYS A 64 -12.05 -11.68 -18.01
N LEU A 65 -13.11 -12.35 -17.56
CA LEU A 65 -14.35 -12.46 -18.32
C LEU A 65 -15.02 -11.09 -18.27
N ASP A 66 -14.65 -10.21 -19.20
CA ASP A 66 -15.53 -9.14 -19.65
C ASP A 66 -15.97 -9.52 -21.07
N ASP A 67 -17.26 -9.77 -21.23
CA ASP A 67 -17.92 -9.93 -22.51
C ASP A 67 -17.75 -8.64 -23.33
N SER A 68 -16.74 -8.59 -24.22
CA SER A 68 -16.76 -7.81 -25.47
C SER A 68 -15.60 -8.18 -26.39
N PRO A 69 -15.82 -8.25 -27.73
CA PRO A 69 -14.87 -8.86 -28.64
C PRO A 69 -13.78 -7.89 -29.12
N ALA A 70 -12.60 -8.47 -29.37
CA ALA A 70 -11.51 -7.97 -30.20
C ALA A 70 -10.70 -6.76 -29.68
N ALA A 71 -9.68 -7.05 -28.87
CA ALA A 71 -8.39 -6.37 -28.99
C ALA A 71 -7.25 -7.32 -28.61
N GLU A 72 -6.35 -7.57 -29.55
CA GLU A 72 -5.17 -8.42 -29.39
C GLU A 72 -4.34 -8.02 -28.16
N VAL A 73 -4.07 -9.00 -27.29
CA VAL A 73 -3.24 -8.83 -26.09
C VAL A 73 -1.79 -8.61 -26.51
N ARG A 74 -1.42 -7.33 -26.66
CA ARG A 74 -0.03 -6.93 -26.90
C ARG A 74 0.76 -7.04 -25.59
N ARG A 75 1.82 -7.85 -25.66
CA ARG A 75 2.80 -8.15 -24.60
C ARG A 75 3.18 -6.94 -23.73
N SER A 76 2.98 -7.11 -22.42
CA SER A 76 3.68 -6.51 -21.27
C SER A 76 4.50 -5.24 -21.54
N ARG A 77 3.88 -4.08 -21.32
CA ARG A 77 4.55 -2.86 -20.84
C ARG A 77 3.94 -2.52 -19.49
N TRP A 78 4.79 -2.26 -18.51
CA TRP A 78 4.37 -1.72 -17.22
C TRP A 78 3.57 -0.43 -17.47
N SER A 79 2.29 -0.45 -17.10
CA SER A 79 1.45 0.74 -17.10
C SER A 79 1.36 1.25 -15.67
N VAL A 80 1.75 2.51 -15.47
CA VAL A 80 1.40 3.25 -14.25
C VAL A 80 -0.01 3.79 -14.47
N PHE A 81 -1.01 3.02 -14.05
CA PHE A 81 -2.37 3.54 -13.98
C PHE A 81 -2.45 4.51 -12.80
N THR A 82 -2.56 5.81 -13.08
CA THR A 82 -3.11 6.72 -12.08
C THR A 82 -4.57 6.33 -11.89
N GLN A 83 -4.96 5.89 -10.70
CA GLN A 83 -6.33 5.56 -10.28
C GLN A 83 -7.27 6.78 -10.31
N ARG A 84 -7.28 7.60 -11.37
CA ARG A 84 -8.26 8.67 -11.53
C ARG A 84 -9.67 8.11 -11.79
N GLY A 85 -9.79 6.94 -12.42
CA GLY A 85 -11.08 6.32 -12.72
C GLY A 85 -11.75 5.60 -11.53
N VAL A 86 -10.97 4.92 -10.67
CA VAL A 86 -11.52 4.22 -9.48
C VAL A 86 -11.93 5.20 -8.38
N LEU A 87 -11.39 6.43 -8.39
CA LEU A 87 -11.82 7.48 -7.47
C LEU A 87 -13.31 7.85 -7.66
N GLN A 88 -13.85 7.65 -8.86
CA GLN A 88 -15.18 8.13 -9.24
C GLN A 88 -16.35 7.24 -8.74
N GLN A 89 -16.08 6.00 -8.33
CA GLN A 89 -17.09 5.14 -7.66
C GLN A 89 -17.11 5.34 -6.12
N SER A 90 -16.11 6.01 -5.55
CA SER A 90 -15.93 6.16 -4.10
C SER A 90 -16.55 7.42 -3.50
N SER A 91 -17.45 8.09 -4.21
CA SER A 91 -18.26 9.21 -3.70
C SER A 91 -19.26 8.80 -2.61
N GLN A 92 -19.02 7.71 -1.87
CA GLN A 92 -19.65 7.52 -0.58
C GLN A 92 -18.96 8.45 0.41
N SER A 93 -19.61 9.57 0.70
CA SER A 93 -19.20 10.47 1.77
C SER A 93 -19.07 9.66 3.07
N LEU A 94 -17.88 9.66 3.66
CA LEU A 94 -17.63 9.10 4.98
C LEU A 94 -18.68 9.64 5.96
N SER A 95 -19.17 8.79 6.87
CA SER A 95 -20.11 9.27 7.89
C SER A 95 -19.46 10.35 8.74
N LYS A 96 -20.28 11.27 9.27
CA LYS A 96 -19.79 12.35 10.14
C LYS A 96 -18.98 11.81 11.32
N GLN A 97 -19.41 10.66 11.87
CA GLN A 97 -18.74 10.01 12.99
C GLN A 97 -17.36 9.47 12.60
N PHE A 98 -17.27 8.81 11.44
CA PHE A 98 -15.99 8.30 10.94
C PHE A 98 -15.04 9.44 10.56
N HIS A 99 -15.55 10.47 9.88
CA HIS A 99 -14.78 11.66 9.54
C HIS A 99 -14.27 12.39 10.80
N HIS A 100 -15.08 12.49 11.85
CA HIS A 100 -14.65 13.02 13.14
C HIS A 100 -13.53 12.17 13.76
N ALA A 101 -13.64 10.84 13.75
CA ALA A 101 -12.58 9.96 14.25
C ALA A 101 -11.26 10.11 13.47
N VAL A 102 -11.34 10.18 12.14
CA VAL A 102 -10.17 10.44 11.26
C VAL A 102 -9.53 11.79 11.59
N SER A 103 -10.33 12.83 11.79
CA SER A 103 -9.84 14.18 12.12
C SER A 103 -9.20 14.25 13.51
N VAL A 104 -9.83 13.66 14.54
CA VAL A 104 -9.31 13.65 15.92
C VAL A 104 -7.97 12.95 16.00
N HIS A 105 -7.80 11.85 15.25
CA HIS A 105 -6.57 11.06 15.26
C HIS A 105 -5.55 11.51 14.20
N GLY A 106 -5.83 12.58 13.43
CA GLY A 106 -4.94 13.11 12.40
C GLY A 106 -4.60 12.10 11.30
N LEU A 107 -5.54 11.21 10.94
CA LEU A 107 -5.28 10.11 10.02
C LEU A 107 -5.29 10.57 8.57
N HIS A 108 -4.31 10.11 7.79
CA HIS A 108 -4.30 10.33 6.35
C HIS A 108 -5.18 9.27 5.65
N LEU A 109 -5.96 9.67 4.64
CA LEU A 109 -6.90 8.77 3.95
C LEU A 109 -6.23 7.55 3.29
N ARG A 110 -4.96 7.68 2.85
CA ARG A 110 -4.18 6.56 2.28
C ARG A 110 -3.37 5.77 3.31
N GLN A 111 -3.48 6.10 4.58
CA GLN A 111 -2.81 5.36 5.65
C GLN A 111 -3.45 3.98 5.79
N ARG A 112 -2.64 2.95 6.03
CA ARG A 112 -3.14 1.59 6.28
C ARG A 112 -3.70 1.48 7.70
N ALA A 113 -4.92 1.00 7.80
CA ALA A 113 -5.60 0.62 9.02
C ALA A 113 -6.00 -0.87 8.96
N LYS A 114 -6.32 -1.48 10.10
CA LYS A 114 -6.79 -2.86 10.19
C LYS A 114 -8.08 -2.94 10.98
N TRP A 115 -9.07 -3.65 10.46
CA TRP A 115 -10.20 -4.13 11.24
C TRP A 115 -9.78 -5.36 12.03
N VAL A 116 -10.10 -5.39 13.31
CA VAL A 116 -9.88 -6.51 14.21
C VAL A 116 -11.25 -7.13 14.51
N ILE A 117 -11.39 -8.40 14.13
CA ILE A 117 -12.57 -9.24 14.36
C ILE A 117 -12.14 -10.34 15.33
N GLY A 118 -12.77 -10.40 16.51
CA GLY A 118 -12.50 -11.46 17.48
C GLY A 118 -13.47 -12.62 17.34
N GLU A 119 -13.15 -13.75 17.97
CA GLU A 119 -14.00 -14.95 18.04
C GLU A 119 -15.43 -14.65 18.48
N LEU A 120 -15.57 -13.79 19.49
CA LEU A 120 -16.86 -13.39 20.06
C LEU A 120 -17.77 -12.69 19.03
N ASN A 121 -17.19 -12.10 17.98
CA ASN A 121 -17.97 -11.46 16.92
C ASN A 121 -18.59 -12.49 15.96
N CYS A 122 -18.01 -13.69 15.85
CA CYS A 122 -18.42 -14.72 14.89
C CYS A 122 -19.70 -15.49 15.29
N GLY A 123 -20.23 -15.24 16.50
CA GLY A 123 -21.41 -15.92 17.04
C GLY A 123 -21.12 -17.36 17.48
N ALA A 124 -21.96 -17.92 18.36
CA ALA A 124 -21.73 -19.22 19.01
C ALA A 124 -21.71 -20.45 18.07
N ALA A 125 -21.97 -20.26 16.77
CA ALA A 125 -22.13 -21.33 15.79
C ALA A 125 -21.07 -21.36 14.68
N ARG A 126 -20.11 -20.41 14.64
CA ARG A 126 -19.07 -20.37 13.61
C ARG A 126 -17.69 -20.32 14.24
N ASP A 127 -16.91 -21.35 13.96
CA ASP A 127 -15.49 -21.36 14.29
C ASP A 127 -14.76 -20.29 13.45
N ILE A 128 -13.71 -19.67 13.99
CA ILE A 128 -12.94 -18.62 13.29
C ILE A 128 -12.43 -19.11 11.92
N GLU A 129 -12.20 -20.42 11.81
CA GLU A 129 -11.77 -21.07 10.58
C GLU A 129 -12.82 -21.09 9.48
N GLU A 130 -14.12 -21.19 9.82
CA GLU A 130 -15.22 -21.09 8.85
C GLU A 130 -15.43 -19.64 8.39
N VAL A 131 -15.27 -18.67 9.30
CA VAL A 131 -15.26 -17.23 8.96
C VAL A 131 -13.99 -16.83 8.18
N GLY A 132 -12.93 -17.65 8.27
CA GLY A 132 -11.73 -17.63 7.42
C GLY A 132 -12.01 -17.79 5.93
N GLY A 133 -13.27 -17.97 5.53
CA GLY A 133 -13.82 -17.79 4.19
C GLY A 133 -13.58 -16.42 3.52
N ILE A 134 -12.75 -15.54 4.10
CA ILE A 134 -12.21 -14.33 3.43
C ILE A 134 -11.35 -14.68 2.19
N ARG A 135 -11.10 -15.96 1.92
CA ARG A 135 -10.67 -16.40 0.57
C ARG A 135 -11.70 -16.06 -0.53
N SER A 136 -12.99 -15.97 -0.22
CA SER A 136 -14.05 -15.50 -1.16
C SER A 136 -14.15 -13.98 -1.26
N ALA A 137 -13.58 -13.20 -0.33
CA ALA A 137 -13.48 -11.74 -0.51
C ALA A 137 -12.37 -11.34 -1.50
N ARG A 138 -11.59 -12.31 -2.02
CA ARG A 138 -10.68 -12.11 -3.15
C ARG A 138 -11.40 -12.01 -4.49
N THR A 139 -12.69 -12.34 -4.54
CA THR A 139 -13.52 -12.13 -5.72
C THR A 139 -14.26 -10.79 -5.61
N SER A 140 -13.81 -9.86 -6.44
CA SER A 140 -14.50 -8.69 -7.02
C SER A 140 -14.99 -7.49 -6.17
N CYS A 141 -15.17 -7.55 -4.85
CA CYS A 141 -15.95 -6.47 -4.19
C CYS A 141 -15.18 -5.44 -3.34
N LEU A 142 -13.93 -5.67 -2.94
CA LEU A 142 -13.20 -4.75 -2.04
C LEU A 142 -11.86 -4.25 -2.62
N PRO A 143 -11.67 -2.92 -2.77
CA PRO A 143 -10.40 -2.37 -3.21
C PRO A 143 -9.31 -2.60 -2.15
N SER A 144 -8.15 -3.11 -2.59
CA SER A 144 -6.86 -3.16 -1.85
C SER A 144 -6.87 -3.78 -0.42
N CYS A 145 -7.82 -4.66 -0.11
CA CYS A 145 -7.91 -5.30 1.19
C CYS A 145 -6.99 -6.53 1.31
N ASN A 146 -6.36 -6.73 2.48
CA ASN A 146 -5.59 -7.93 2.80
C ASN A 146 -6.02 -8.47 4.17
N ALA A 147 -6.26 -9.77 4.30
CA ALA A 147 -6.69 -10.39 5.54
C ALA A 147 -5.63 -11.34 6.10
N ASN A 148 -5.48 -11.35 7.42
CA ASN A 148 -4.57 -12.24 8.15
C ASN A 148 -5.28 -12.85 9.35
N ILE A 149 -5.15 -14.16 9.54
CA ILE A 149 -5.76 -14.90 10.64
C ILE A 149 -4.70 -15.12 11.72
N GLN A 150 -4.93 -14.54 12.90
CA GLN A 150 -4.10 -14.68 14.08
C GLN A 150 -4.69 -15.75 15.00
N ARG A 151 -4.32 -17.01 14.74
CA ARG A 151 -4.84 -18.21 15.43
C ARG A 151 -4.62 -18.16 16.94
N GLU A 152 -3.43 -17.74 17.38
CA GLU A 152 -3.07 -17.68 18.80
C GLU A 152 -3.93 -16.68 19.60
N ARG A 153 -4.55 -15.71 18.93
CA ARG A 153 -5.36 -14.65 19.55
C ARG A 153 -6.86 -14.82 19.31
N GLY A 154 -7.25 -15.79 18.48
CA GLY A 154 -8.63 -15.89 18.01
C GLY A 154 -9.09 -14.63 17.26
N GLU A 155 -8.21 -14.01 16.47
CA GLU A 155 -8.49 -12.76 15.77
C GLU A 155 -8.28 -12.87 14.26
N ILE A 156 -9.12 -12.16 13.49
CA ILE A 156 -8.94 -11.93 12.06
C ILE A 156 -8.66 -10.44 11.85
N TRP A 157 -7.59 -10.14 11.13
CA TRP A 157 -7.16 -8.78 10.81
C TRP A 157 -7.38 -8.48 9.34
N VAL A 158 -8.22 -7.50 9.02
CA VAL A 158 -8.47 -7.06 7.65
C VAL A 158 -7.89 -5.66 7.43
N PHE A 159 -6.81 -5.58 6.67
CA PHE A 159 -6.11 -4.35 6.35
C PHE A 159 -6.69 -3.65 5.13
N CYS A 160 -6.96 -2.35 5.26
CA CYS A 160 -7.47 -1.48 4.20
C CYS A 160 -6.92 -0.05 4.38
N ASP A 161 -7.12 0.82 3.38
CA ASP A 161 -6.79 2.23 3.51
C ASP A 161 -7.91 2.95 4.27
N VAL A 162 -7.59 3.99 5.07
CA VAL A 162 -8.57 4.77 5.85
C VAL A 162 -9.70 5.32 4.98
N LEU A 163 -9.43 5.64 3.72
CA LEU A 163 -10.42 6.07 2.73
C LEU A 163 -11.58 5.09 2.57
N HIS A 164 -11.29 3.79 2.60
CA HIS A 164 -12.26 2.73 2.35
C HIS A 164 -12.67 1.98 3.62
N SER A 165 -12.06 2.29 4.76
CA SER A 165 -12.21 1.47 5.96
C SER A 165 -13.65 1.43 6.48
N GLU A 166 -14.42 2.51 6.33
CA GLU A 166 -15.81 2.51 6.76
C GLU A 166 -16.68 1.57 5.90
N GLN A 167 -16.52 1.62 4.58
CA GLN A 167 -17.23 0.73 3.65
C GLN A 167 -16.81 -0.73 3.87
N VAL A 168 -15.51 -0.98 4.03
CA VAL A 168 -14.98 -2.32 4.34
C VAL A 168 -15.54 -2.84 5.66
N GLY A 169 -15.65 -2.01 6.69
CA GLY A 169 -16.22 -2.40 7.98
C GLY A 169 -17.68 -2.84 7.87
N ARG A 170 -18.52 -2.07 7.14
CA ARG A 170 -19.92 -2.43 6.89
C ARG A 170 -20.03 -3.73 6.12
N PHE A 171 -19.25 -3.87 5.04
CA PHE A 171 -19.19 -5.09 4.25
C PHE A 171 -18.81 -6.30 5.11
N LEU A 172 -17.78 -6.17 5.97
CA LEU A 172 -17.37 -7.26 6.85
C LEU A 172 -18.48 -7.67 7.83
N LYS A 173 -19.23 -6.70 8.37
CA LYS A 173 -20.37 -7.00 9.26
C LYS A 173 -21.51 -7.70 8.53
N GLU A 174 -21.88 -7.19 7.37
CA GLU A 174 -23.00 -7.70 6.56
C GLU A 174 -22.68 -9.09 5.99
N GLU A 175 -21.54 -9.23 5.32
CA GLU A 175 -21.16 -10.44 4.59
C GLU A 175 -20.81 -11.61 5.53
N LEU A 176 -20.10 -11.32 6.63
CA LEU A 176 -19.71 -12.35 7.59
C LEU A 176 -20.74 -12.54 8.71
N GLY A 177 -21.81 -11.74 8.74
CA GLY A 177 -22.84 -11.78 9.78
C GLY A 177 -22.29 -11.52 11.19
N LEU A 178 -21.32 -10.61 11.32
CA LEU A 178 -20.63 -10.37 12.59
C LEU A 178 -21.55 -9.69 13.60
N SER A 179 -21.54 -10.22 14.82
CA SER A 179 -22.23 -9.66 15.97
C SER A 179 -21.31 -8.75 16.81
N GLY A 180 -21.90 -7.86 17.61
CA GLY A 180 -21.15 -6.97 18.49
C GLY A 180 -20.39 -5.85 17.75
N ARG A 181 -19.32 -5.35 18.37
CA ARG A 181 -18.47 -4.27 17.81
C ARG A 181 -17.18 -4.85 17.25
N ILE A 182 -16.76 -4.36 16.08
CA ILE A 182 -15.43 -4.58 15.52
C ILE A 182 -14.61 -3.29 15.64
N GLY A 183 -13.30 -3.41 15.84
CA GLY A 183 -12.41 -2.27 16.05
C GLY A 183 -11.53 -1.99 14.83
N LEU A 184 -11.45 -0.72 14.43
CA LEU A 184 -10.49 -0.23 13.45
C LEU A 184 -9.25 0.26 14.19
N SER A 185 -8.12 -0.35 13.90
CA SER A 185 -6.85 -0.02 14.51
C SER A 185 -5.82 0.50 13.51
N VAL A 186 -5.08 1.53 13.91
CA VAL A 186 -3.97 2.10 13.14
C VAL A 186 -2.66 1.84 13.88
N ARG A 187 -1.60 1.51 13.12
CA ARG A 187 -0.26 1.27 13.69
C ARG A 187 0.19 2.50 14.49
N ARG A 188 0.62 2.29 15.73
CA ARG A 188 1.02 3.30 16.75
C ARG A 188 -0.13 4.01 17.49
N LEU A 189 -1.34 4.05 16.96
CA LEU A 189 -2.48 4.71 17.60
C LEU A 189 -3.43 3.74 18.32
N GLY A 190 -3.37 2.44 18.01
CA GLY A 190 -4.29 1.47 18.60
C GLY A 190 -5.67 1.57 17.97
N ASN A 191 -6.73 1.36 18.74
CA ASN A 191 -8.11 1.39 18.25
C ASN A 191 -8.60 2.84 18.11
N VAL A 192 -8.94 3.25 16.89
CA VAL A 192 -9.30 4.65 16.55
C VAL A 192 -10.80 4.81 16.28
N PHE A 193 -11.50 3.72 15.98
CA PHE A 193 -12.92 3.72 15.64
C PHE A 193 -13.51 2.32 15.82
N SER A 194 -14.79 2.21 16.15
CA SER A 194 -15.48 0.92 16.24
C SER A 194 -16.88 1.03 15.68
N MET A 195 -17.37 -0.04 15.04
CA MET A 195 -18.75 -0.15 14.59
C MET A 195 -19.38 -1.46 15.03
#